data_AF-X1JCI8-F1
#
_entry.id   AF-X1JCI8-F1
#
_cell.length_a   1.000
_cell.length_b   1.000
_cell.length_c   1.000
_cell.angle_alpha   90.00
_cell.angle_beta   90.00
_cell.angle_gamma   90.00
#
_symmetry.space_group_name_H-M   'P 1'
#
loop_
_entity.id
_entity.type
_entity.pdbx_description
1 polymer ?
#
loop_
_entity_poly.entity_id
_entity_poly.type
_entity_poly.pdbx_seq_one_letter_code
_entity_poly.pdbx_strand_id
1 'polypeptide(L)'
;KDFCNRLGFDVVYFPGIDPADLNRYNVLPHEVYYEAFTSILSTSEREAFLADYAYDISPTTDNRPFFSHFFKWSQAPYIWHSLGKTWQPFGGAGYLIVVALLLSAVLASAIFILLPLRFRPRQRQGQTLIPGMRWQLFIYFSALGLGFLFIEIPLMQKFILFLDEPTYAFAIVLATIFIFSGVGSLLSTRLVKVLPQVIFGLGLLAFLYPLFLPYFFEALLGQPLLLRLLAAMGVLAPLCFLMGVPFPSRI
;
A
#
# COMPACT_ATOMS: atom_id res chain seq x y z
N LYS A 1 -2.85 -45.38 1.08
CA LYS A 1 -2.99 -45.80 2.50
C LYS A 1 -1.66 -46.24 3.10
N ASP A 2 -0.96 -47.21 2.52
CA ASP A 2 0.33 -47.74 3.05
C ASP A 2 1.42 -46.68 3.24
N PHE A 3 1.52 -45.73 2.31
CA PHE A 3 2.42 -44.58 2.43
C PHE A 3 2.15 -43.75 3.70
N CYS A 4 0.89 -43.38 3.92
CA CYS A 4 0.47 -42.58 5.07
C CYS A 4 0.68 -43.35 6.38
N ASN A 5 0.36 -44.65 6.40
CA ASN A 5 0.58 -45.50 7.58
C ASN A 5 2.06 -45.62 7.94
N ARG A 6 2.94 -45.79 6.95
CA ARG A 6 4.39 -45.90 7.19
C ARG A 6 4.99 -44.60 7.76
N LEU A 7 4.43 -43.45 7.39
CA LEU A 7 4.93 -42.14 7.80
C LEU A 7 4.14 -41.51 8.96
N GLY A 8 3.09 -42.16 9.45
CA GLY A 8 2.24 -41.64 10.52
C GLY A 8 1.37 -40.45 10.10
N PHE A 9 1.00 -40.36 8.82
CA PHE A 9 0.08 -39.33 8.34
C PHE A 9 -1.37 -39.78 8.45
N ASP A 10 -2.24 -38.87 8.90
CA ASP A 10 -3.68 -39.07 8.79
C ASP A 10 -4.14 -38.92 7.35
N VAL A 11 -5.04 -39.81 6.96
CA VAL A 11 -5.68 -39.72 5.66
C VAL A 11 -6.88 -38.81 5.79
N VAL A 12 -6.97 -37.80 4.93
CA VAL A 12 -8.05 -36.80 4.98
C VAL A 12 -9.20 -37.16 4.05
N TYR A 13 -8.95 -37.74 2.87
CA TYR A 13 -10.01 -38.11 1.93
C TYR A 13 -9.51 -39.07 0.84
N PHE A 14 -10.33 -40.08 0.49
CA PHE A 14 -10.28 -40.82 -0.79
C PHE A 14 -11.62 -41.55 -1.04
N PRO A 15 -11.95 -41.94 -2.30
CA PRO A 15 -13.20 -42.64 -2.59
C PRO A 15 -13.31 -43.97 -1.82
N GLY A 16 -14.38 -44.14 -1.04
CA GLY A 16 -14.61 -45.34 -0.24
C GLY A 16 -13.76 -45.46 1.02
N ILE A 17 -13.30 -44.33 1.57
CA ILE A 17 -12.61 -44.28 2.86
C ILE A 17 -13.48 -44.84 3.99
N ASP A 18 -12.87 -45.64 4.85
CA ASP A 18 -13.49 -46.15 6.08
C ASP A 18 -13.34 -45.06 7.16
N PRO A 19 -14.41 -44.68 7.89
CA PRO A 19 -14.31 -43.79 9.04
C PRO A 19 -13.26 -44.21 10.07
N ALA A 20 -12.98 -45.51 10.20
CA ALA A 20 -11.93 -46.01 11.10
C ALA A 20 -10.50 -45.61 10.68
N ASP A 21 -10.30 -45.12 9.46
CA ASP A 21 -9.02 -44.64 8.94
C ASP A 21 -8.79 -43.14 9.15
N LEU A 22 -9.83 -42.41 9.55
CA LEU A 22 -9.77 -40.98 9.83
C LEU A 22 -9.20 -40.73 11.23
N ASN A 23 -8.58 -39.56 11.42
CA ASN A 23 -8.28 -39.00 12.74
C ASN A 23 -7.49 -39.95 13.68
N ARG A 24 -6.53 -40.71 13.14
CA ARG A 24 -5.86 -41.82 13.82
C ARG A 24 -4.60 -41.40 14.58
N TYR A 25 -3.78 -40.55 13.97
CA TYR A 25 -2.51 -40.08 14.53
C TYR A 25 -2.66 -38.72 15.22
N ASN A 26 -3.31 -37.76 14.56
CA ASN A 26 -3.61 -36.44 15.10
C ASN A 26 -5.05 -36.39 15.59
N VAL A 27 -5.31 -36.97 16.76
CA VAL A 27 -6.66 -37.09 17.33
C VAL A 27 -7.25 -35.71 17.67
N LEU A 28 -8.11 -35.22 16.79
CA LEU A 28 -8.90 -34.00 16.95
C LEU A 28 -10.28 -34.32 17.55
N PRO A 29 -10.93 -33.35 18.24
CA PRO A 29 -12.29 -33.53 18.76
C PRO A 29 -13.35 -33.81 17.68
N HIS A 30 -13.11 -33.31 16.46
CA HIS A 30 -13.96 -33.48 15.29
C HIS A 30 -13.09 -33.76 14.06
N GLU A 31 -13.65 -34.42 13.05
CA GLU A 31 -12.96 -34.76 11.80
C GLU A 31 -12.93 -33.57 10.82
N VAL A 32 -12.51 -32.41 11.33
CA VAL A 32 -12.63 -31.10 10.67
C VAL A 32 -12.09 -31.12 9.24
N TYR A 33 -11.00 -31.85 8.99
CA TYR A 33 -10.40 -31.96 7.67
C TYR A 33 -11.24 -32.83 6.71
N TYR A 34 -11.73 -33.99 7.16
CA TYR A 34 -12.56 -34.84 6.30
C TYR A 34 -13.85 -34.13 5.93
N GLU A 35 -14.55 -33.57 6.92
CA GLU A 35 -15.79 -32.81 6.73
C GLU A 35 -15.58 -31.66 5.75
N ALA A 36 -14.54 -30.83 5.96
CA ALA A 36 -14.21 -29.73 5.06
C ALA A 36 -13.98 -30.19 3.61
N PHE A 37 -13.19 -31.26 3.41
CA PHE A 37 -12.92 -31.78 2.07
C PHE A 37 -14.19 -32.34 1.41
N THR A 38 -15.04 -33.06 2.17
CA THR A 38 -16.30 -33.57 1.64
C THR A 38 -17.27 -32.46 1.24
N SER A 39 -17.42 -31.41 2.05
CA SER A 39 -18.31 -30.28 1.74
C SER A 39 -17.79 -29.42 0.59
N ILE A 40 -16.46 -29.26 0.42
CA ILE A 40 -15.88 -28.57 -0.74
C ILE A 40 -16.10 -29.35 -2.04
N LEU A 41 -15.97 -30.68 -1.99
CA LEU A 41 -16.17 -31.56 -3.17
C LEU A 41 -17.65 -31.72 -3.54
N SER A 42 -18.55 -31.52 -2.59
CA SER A 42 -20.01 -31.54 -2.78
C SER A 42 -20.50 -30.32 -3.54
N THR A 43 -21.14 -30.52 -4.70
CA THR A 43 -21.70 -29.41 -5.50
C THR A 43 -22.77 -28.62 -4.75
N SER A 44 -23.55 -29.28 -3.88
CA SER A 44 -24.65 -28.67 -3.13
C SER A 44 -24.21 -27.96 -1.86
N GLU A 45 -23.19 -28.48 -1.16
CA GLU A 45 -22.76 -27.93 0.14
C GLU A 45 -21.63 -26.91 0.02
N ARG A 46 -20.88 -26.95 -1.09
CA ARG A 46 -19.71 -26.09 -1.31
C ARG A 46 -19.99 -24.62 -1.08
N GLU A 47 -21.06 -24.06 -1.62
CA GLU A 47 -21.34 -22.62 -1.46
C GLU A 47 -21.63 -22.24 -0.01
N ALA A 48 -22.40 -23.07 0.70
CA ALA A 48 -22.69 -22.87 2.12
C ALA A 48 -21.43 -22.97 2.97
N PHE A 49 -20.59 -23.98 2.71
CA PHE A 49 -19.31 -24.16 3.38
C PHE A 49 -18.36 -22.98 3.13
N LEU A 50 -18.21 -22.56 1.88
CA LEU A 50 -17.36 -21.42 1.51
C LEU A 50 -17.84 -20.12 2.19
N ALA A 51 -19.15 -19.93 2.38
CA ALA A 51 -19.69 -18.76 3.06
C ALA A 51 -19.39 -18.79 4.58
N ASP A 52 -19.65 -19.92 5.24
CA ASP A 52 -19.54 -20.10 6.69
C ASP A 52 -18.09 -20.18 7.20
N TYR A 53 -17.17 -20.69 6.37
CA TYR A 53 -15.76 -20.85 6.75
C TYR A 53 -15.14 -19.53 7.25
N ALA A 54 -14.28 -19.59 8.26
CA ALA A 54 -13.71 -18.39 8.89
C ALA A 54 -12.89 -17.50 7.92
N TYR A 55 -12.29 -18.11 6.90
CA TYR A 55 -11.44 -17.44 5.90
C TYR A 55 -12.07 -17.47 4.49
N ASP A 56 -11.63 -16.55 3.63
CA ASP A 56 -11.97 -16.61 2.21
C ASP A 56 -11.09 -17.66 1.52
N ILE A 57 -11.69 -18.81 1.24
CA ILE A 57 -11.08 -19.93 0.51
C ILE A 57 -11.74 -20.12 -0.87
N SER A 58 -12.43 -19.08 -1.37
CA SER A 58 -13.04 -19.15 -2.69
C SER A 58 -11.98 -19.32 -3.79
N PRO A 59 -12.29 -20.06 -4.87
CA PRO A 59 -11.37 -20.19 -5.99
C PRO A 59 -11.03 -18.83 -6.59
N THR A 60 -9.75 -18.62 -6.94
CA THR A 60 -9.31 -17.42 -7.64
C THR A 60 -9.96 -17.34 -9.02
N THR A 61 -10.31 -16.13 -9.44
CA THR A 61 -10.87 -15.83 -10.77
C THR A 61 -10.04 -14.73 -11.43
N ASP A 62 -10.24 -14.47 -12.71
CA ASP A 62 -9.54 -13.36 -13.39
C ASP A 62 -9.78 -12.00 -12.70
N ASN A 63 -10.94 -11.81 -12.08
CA ASN A 63 -11.27 -10.60 -11.31
C ASN A 63 -10.67 -10.60 -9.88
N ARG A 64 -10.18 -11.76 -9.39
CA ARG A 64 -9.55 -11.96 -8.08
C ARG A 64 -8.38 -12.95 -8.20
N PRO A 65 -7.26 -12.55 -8.83
CA PRO A 65 -6.18 -13.46 -9.20
C PRO A 65 -5.26 -13.85 -8.02
N PHE A 66 -5.46 -13.25 -6.85
CA PHE A 66 -4.55 -13.40 -5.73
C PHE A 66 -4.99 -14.50 -4.75
N PHE A 67 -4.34 -15.67 -4.86
CA PHE A 67 -4.63 -16.86 -4.05
C PHE A 67 -4.36 -16.72 -2.55
N SER A 68 -3.58 -15.71 -2.14
CA SER A 68 -3.20 -15.47 -0.75
C SER A 68 -4.17 -14.55 0.01
N HIS A 69 -5.35 -14.27 -0.55
CA HIS A 69 -6.34 -13.35 0.02
C HIS A 69 -7.38 -14.11 0.83
N PHE A 70 -7.08 -14.33 2.10
CA PHE A 70 -7.93 -15.09 3.02
C PHE A 70 -8.89 -14.22 3.85
N PHE A 71 -8.91 -12.90 3.63
CA PHE A 71 -9.64 -11.97 4.50
C PHE A 71 -11.14 -11.92 4.21
N LYS A 72 -11.96 -12.18 5.24
CA LYS A 72 -13.39 -11.84 5.26
C LYS A 72 -13.67 -10.66 6.17
N TRP A 73 -14.72 -9.88 5.90
CA TRP A 73 -15.14 -8.81 6.82
C TRP A 73 -15.82 -9.35 8.09
N SER A 74 -16.42 -10.56 8.01
CA SER A 74 -17.06 -11.23 9.15
C SER A 74 -16.09 -11.55 10.30
N GLN A 75 -14.80 -11.77 10.01
CA GLN A 75 -13.76 -12.01 11.03
C GLN A 75 -13.24 -10.70 11.67
N ALA A 76 -13.59 -9.52 11.18
CA ALA A 76 -13.04 -8.26 11.69
C ALA A 76 -13.27 -8.05 13.21
N PRO A 77 -14.47 -8.33 13.77
CA PRO A 77 -14.68 -8.26 15.23
C PRO A 77 -13.77 -9.23 16.00
N TYR A 78 -13.60 -10.45 15.49
CA TYR A 78 -12.72 -11.45 16.11
C TYR A 78 -11.25 -11.02 16.11
N ILE A 79 -10.76 -10.47 14.99
CA ILE A 79 -9.41 -9.92 14.88
C ILE A 79 -9.21 -8.76 15.86
N TRP A 80 -10.20 -7.87 15.99
CA TRP A 80 -10.16 -6.75 16.94
C TRP A 80 -10.04 -7.23 18.40
N HIS A 81 -10.83 -8.24 18.79
CA HIS A 81 -10.77 -8.82 20.14
C HIS A 81 -9.48 -9.59 20.44
N SER A 82 -8.83 -10.10 19.39
CA SER A 82 -7.59 -10.87 19.44
C SER A 82 -6.33 -10.00 19.30
N LEU A 83 -6.49 -8.71 18.99
CA LEU A 83 -5.40 -7.76 18.81
C LEU A 83 -4.53 -7.69 20.08
N GLY A 84 -3.23 -7.95 19.93
CA GLY A 84 -2.26 -7.98 21.04
C GLY A 84 -2.28 -9.26 21.88
N LYS A 85 -3.17 -10.22 21.60
CA LYS A 85 -3.27 -11.51 22.32
C LYS A 85 -2.72 -12.68 21.52
N THR A 86 -2.93 -12.68 20.20
CA THR A 86 -2.47 -13.75 19.31
C THR A 86 -1.77 -13.18 18.09
N TRP A 87 -0.63 -13.76 17.74
CA TRP A 87 0.04 -13.50 16.46
C TRP A 87 -0.68 -14.27 15.36
N GLN A 88 -1.40 -13.57 14.48
CA GLN A 88 -2.12 -14.15 13.33
C GLN A 88 -1.55 -13.64 12.00
N PRO A 89 -0.36 -14.12 11.58
CA PRO A 89 0.27 -13.67 10.33
C PRO A 89 -0.58 -13.96 9.08
N PHE A 90 -1.45 -14.99 9.12
CA PHE A 90 -2.30 -15.42 8.00
C PHE A 90 -3.78 -15.10 8.17
N GLY A 91 -4.18 -14.41 9.25
CA GLY A 91 -5.60 -14.14 9.57
C GLY A 91 -6.26 -13.02 8.76
N GLY A 92 -5.63 -12.58 7.66
CA GLY A 92 -6.13 -11.47 6.84
C GLY A 92 -6.07 -10.08 7.50
N ALA A 93 -5.52 -9.96 8.71
CA ALA A 93 -5.42 -8.69 9.45
C ALA A 93 -4.70 -7.56 8.68
N GLY A 94 -3.93 -7.89 7.64
CA GLY A 94 -3.28 -6.92 6.76
C GLY A 94 -4.24 -5.85 6.20
N TYR A 95 -5.48 -6.21 5.87
CA TYR A 95 -6.48 -5.22 5.41
C TYR A 95 -6.85 -4.22 6.50
N LEU A 96 -6.98 -4.67 7.74
CA LEU A 96 -7.28 -3.79 8.87
C LEU A 96 -6.11 -2.85 9.18
N ILE A 97 -4.87 -3.26 8.92
CA ILE A 97 -3.70 -2.37 9.01
C ILE A 97 -3.81 -1.26 7.97
N VAL A 98 -4.17 -1.57 6.72
CA VAL A 98 -4.36 -0.56 5.67
C VAL A 98 -5.48 0.42 6.04
N VAL A 99 -6.61 -0.09 6.56
CA VAL A 99 -7.72 0.75 7.04
C VAL A 99 -7.28 1.62 8.23
N ALA A 100 -6.56 1.05 9.19
CA ALA A 100 -6.04 1.80 10.34
C ALA A 100 -5.06 2.90 9.90
N LEU A 101 -4.18 2.60 8.94
CA LEU A 101 -3.26 3.58 8.37
C LEU A 101 -4.03 4.70 7.65
N LEU A 102 -5.05 4.36 6.86
CA LEU A 102 -5.92 5.33 6.19
C LEU A 102 -6.63 6.23 7.21
N LEU A 103 -7.23 5.66 8.25
CA LEU A 103 -7.88 6.42 9.32
C LEU A 103 -6.89 7.32 10.04
N SER A 104 -5.69 6.82 10.35
CA SER A 104 -4.63 7.62 10.98
C SER A 104 -4.19 8.80 10.10
N ALA A 105 -4.06 8.57 8.78
CA ALA A 105 -3.71 9.61 7.82
C ALA A 105 -4.82 10.66 7.68
N VAL A 106 -6.09 10.25 7.64
CA VAL A 106 -7.25 11.16 7.61
C VAL A 106 -7.32 11.98 8.89
N LEU A 107 -7.16 11.36 10.07
CA LEU A 107 -7.15 12.05 11.36
C LEU A 107 -5.97 13.02 11.46
N ALA A 108 -4.76 12.60 11.10
CA ALA A 108 -3.58 13.46 11.09
C ALA A 108 -3.77 14.65 10.14
N SER A 109 -4.28 14.41 8.92
CA SER A 109 -4.59 15.47 7.95
C SER A 109 -5.63 16.45 8.50
N ALA A 110 -6.72 15.96 9.09
CA ALA A 110 -7.74 16.80 9.72
C ALA A 110 -7.15 17.65 10.85
N ILE A 111 -6.30 17.07 11.71
CA ILE A 111 -5.61 17.81 12.77
C ILE A 111 -4.68 18.87 12.17
N PHE A 112 -3.78 18.50 11.26
CA PHE A 112 -2.81 19.43 10.67
C PHE A 112 -3.44 20.53 9.81
N ILE A 113 -4.63 20.32 9.25
CA ILE A 113 -5.36 21.34 8.50
C ILE A 113 -6.20 22.22 9.43
N LEU A 114 -7.01 21.62 10.32
CA LEU A 114 -7.98 22.35 11.15
C LEU A 114 -7.34 23.07 12.35
N LEU A 115 -6.28 22.51 12.92
CA LEU A 115 -5.59 23.08 14.08
C LEU A 115 -4.99 24.48 13.78
N PRO A 116 -4.17 24.70 12.73
CA PRO A 116 -3.66 26.02 12.42
C PRO A 116 -4.76 27.01 12.00
N LEU A 117 -5.86 26.53 11.42
CA LEU A 117 -7.03 27.38 11.10
C LEU A 117 -7.71 27.94 12.35
N ARG A 118 -7.72 27.19 13.46
CA ARG A 118 -8.30 27.63 14.74
C ARG A 118 -7.45 28.69 15.45
N PHE A 119 -6.12 28.59 15.34
CA PHE A 119 -5.18 29.50 16.00
C PHE A 119 -4.73 30.67 15.13
N ARG A 120 -5.23 30.79 13.89
CA ARG A 120 -4.87 31.89 13.01
C ARG A 120 -5.35 33.21 13.63
N PRO A 121 -4.46 34.15 14.01
CA PRO A 121 -4.90 35.45 14.50
C PRO A 121 -5.79 36.06 13.41
N ARG A 122 -6.90 36.66 13.85
CA ARG A 122 -7.91 37.33 13.02
C ARG A 122 -7.31 38.61 12.43
N GLN A 123 -6.20 38.48 11.70
CA GLN A 123 -5.45 39.57 11.14
C GLN A 123 -6.14 39.95 9.83
N ARG A 124 -6.71 41.16 9.87
CA ARG A 124 -7.46 41.85 8.83
C ARG A 124 -6.96 41.52 7.42
N GLN A 125 -7.81 40.87 6.62
CA GLN A 125 -7.72 40.99 5.18
C GLN A 125 -9.14 41.11 4.63
N GLY A 126 -9.50 42.34 4.28
CA GLY A 126 -10.71 42.67 3.51
C GLY A 126 -10.59 42.19 2.08
N GLN A 127 -10.48 40.87 1.91
CA GLN A 127 -10.71 40.20 0.64
C GLN A 127 -11.84 39.20 0.88
N THR A 128 -13.05 39.63 0.55
CA THR A 128 -14.20 38.75 0.44
C THR A 128 -13.84 37.66 -0.58
N LEU A 129 -13.48 36.46 -0.10
CA LEU A 129 -13.36 35.28 -0.94
C LEU A 129 -14.67 35.12 -1.70
N ILE A 130 -14.63 35.31 -3.01
CA ILE A 130 -15.80 35.18 -3.88
C ILE A 130 -16.38 33.76 -3.67
N PRO A 131 -17.69 33.59 -3.46
CA PRO A 131 -18.32 32.28 -3.36
C PRO A 131 -18.07 31.49 -4.66
N GLY A 132 -17.13 30.55 -4.63
CA GLY A 132 -16.63 29.81 -5.80
C GLY A 132 -15.12 29.57 -5.77
N MET A 133 -14.34 30.51 -5.21
CA MET A 133 -12.88 30.41 -5.14
C MET A 133 -12.40 29.28 -4.20
N ARG A 134 -13.23 28.91 -3.21
CA ARG A 134 -12.97 27.79 -2.27
C ARG A 134 -12.92 26.44 -2.99
N TRP A 135 -13.82 26.20 -3.94
CA TRP A 135 -13.87 24.93 -4.67
C TRP A 135 -12.71 24.81 -5.66
N GLN A 136 -12.34 25.90 -6.32
CA GLN A 136 -11.18 25.96 -7.21
C GLN A 136 -9.87 25.71 -6.45
N LEU A 137 -9.71 26.25 -5.24
CA LEU A 137 -8.57 25.97 -4.37
C LEU A 137 -8.55 24.51 -3.93
N PHE A 138 -9.71 23.95 -3.53
CA PHE A 138 -9.81 22.54 -3.16
C PHE A 138 -9.41 21.62 -4.32
N ILE A 139 -9.92 21.87 -5.53
CA ILE A 139 -9.56 21.10 -6.73
C ILE A 139 -8.07 21.26 -7.03
N TYR A 140 -7.52 22.47 -6.94
CA TYR A 140 -6.11 22.73 -7.20
C TYR A 140 -5.19 21.96 -6.26
N PHE A 141 -5.40 22.05 -4.95
CA PHE A 141 -4.58 21.33 -3.97
C PHE A 141 -4.79 19.81 -4.06
N SER A 142 -6.01 19.35 -4.34
CA SER A 142 -6.28 17.92 -4.56
C SER A 142 -5.57 17.41 -5.81
N ALA A 143 -5.56 18.17 -6.91
CA ALA A 143 -4.85 17.81 -8.14
C ALA A 143 -3.33 17.82 -7.94
N LEU A 144 -2.78 18.77 -7.17
CA LEU A 144 -1.36 18.76 -6.80
C LEU A 144 -1.00 17.52 -5.95
N GLY A 145 -1.80 17.19 -4.95
CA GLY A 145 -1.59 16.00 -4.12
C GLY A 145 -1.69 14.70 -4.93
N LEU A 146 -2.68 14.58 -5.81
CA LEU A 146 -2.81 13.43 -6.71
C LEU A 146 -1.64 13.36 -7.69
N GLY A 147 -1.23 14.47 -8.31
CA GLY A 147 -0.08 14.52 -9.20
C GLY A 147 1.21 14.12 -8.50
N PHE A 148 1.38 14.52 -7.24
CA PHE A 148 2.49 14.11 -6.40
C PHE A 148 2.50 12.59 -6.20
N LEU A 149 1.37 12.00 -5.80
CA LEU A 149 1.22 10.55 -5.62
C LEU A 149 1.45 9.76 -6.92
N PHE A 150 0.97 10.28 -8.06
CA PHE A 150 1.16 9.66 -9.37
C PHE A 150 2.62 9.57 -9.79
N ILE A 151 3.48 10.48 -9.32
CA ILE A 151 4.92 10.44 -9.58
C ILE A 151 5.63 9.59 -8.50
N GLU A 152 5.25 9.77 -7.24
CA GLU A 152 5.86 9.09 -6.09
C GLU A 152 5.70 7.56 -6.14
N ILE A 153 4.48 7.06 -6.38
CA ILE A 153 4.19 5.61 -6.31
C ILE A 153 5.00 4.82 -7.36
N PRO A 154 5.01 5.18 -8.66
CA PRO A 154 5.80 4.46 -9.65
C PRO A 154 7.30 4.55 -9.43
N LEU A 155 7.80 5.70 -8.94
CA LEU A 155 9.20 5.84 -8.57
C LEU A 155 9.55 4.87 -7.44
N MET A 156 8.77 4.83 -6.36
CA MET A 156 8.98 3.85 -5.29
C MET A 156 9.03 2.43 -5.84
N GLN A 157 8.09 2.02 -6.68
CA GLN A 157 8.09 0.67 -7.29
C GLN A 157 9.36 0.38 -8.11
N LYS A 158 9.82 1.34 -8.91
CA LYS A 158 11.07 1.20 -9.69
C LYS A 158 12.30 1.11 -8.79
N PHE A 159 12.35 1.90 -7.72
CA PHE A 159 13.49 1.92 -6.80
C PHE A 159 13.52 0.71 -5.85
N ILE A 160 12.37 0.08 -5.57
CA ILE A 160 12.32 -1.23 -4.88
C ILE A 160 13.11 -2.27 -5.69
N LEU A 161 12.95 -2.28 -7.02
CA LEU A 161 13.70 -3.19 -7.91
C LEU A 161 15.19 -2.83 -7.99
N PHE A 162 15.55 -1.56 -7.90
CA PHE A 162 16.95 -1.12 -7.98
C PHE A 162 17.75 -1.37 -6.69
N LEU A 163 17.10 -1.23 -5.54
CA LEU A 163 17.74 -1.36 -4.23
C LEU A 163 17.61 -2.77 -3.63
N ASP A 164 16.90 -3.67 -4.33
CA ASP A 164 16.61 -5.07 -3.96
C ASP A 164 15.80 -5.27 -2.67
N GLU A 165 15.64 -4.21 -1.86
CA GLU A 165 14.96 -4.27 -0.57
C GLU A 165 13.91 -3.15 -0.44
N PRO A 166 12.62 -3.52 -0.26
CA PRO A 166 11.54 -2.53 -0.20
C PRO A 166 11.75 -1.50 0.92
N THR A 167 12.22 -1.93 2.08
CA THR A 167 12.41 -1.08 3.25
C THR A 167 13.37 0.08 2.96
N TYR A 168 14.51 -0.21 2.33
CA TYR A 168 15.49 0.82 1.95
C TYR A 168 14.94 1.74 0.86
N ALA A 169 14.27 1.18 -0.15
CA ALA A 169 13.67 1.98 -1.21
C ALA A 169 12.62 2.96 -0.68
N PHE A 170 11.70 2.50 0.17
CA PHE A 170 10.71 3.38 0.80
C PHE A 170 11.38 4.48 1.61
N ALA A 171 12.33 4.13 2.49
CA ALA A 171 12.99 5.11 3.34
C ALA A 171 13.74 6.19 2.53
N ILE A 172 14.54 5.79 1.54
CA ILE A 172 15.37 6.73 0.78
C ILE A 172 14.53 7.58 -0.18
N VAL A 173 13.54 6.99 -0.84
CA VAL A 173 12.67 7.71 -1.80
C VAL A 173 11.83 8.73 -1.04
N LEU A 174 11.16 8.34 0.04
CA LEU A 174 10.35 9.25 0.86
C LEU A 174 11.20 10.37 1.47
N ALA A 175 12.35 10.04 2.07
CA ALA A 175 13.24 11.04 2.64
C ALA A 175 13.70 12.06 1.58
N THR A 176 14.09 11.57 0.40
CA THR A 176 14.51 12.43 -0.72
C THR A 176 13.36 13.31 -1.19
N ILE A 177 12.19 12.73 -1.41
CA ILE A 177 10.99 13.46 -1.84
C ILE A 177 10.67 14.57 -0.85
N PHE A 178 10.62 14.28 0.46
CA PHE A 178 10.28 15.28 1.47
C PHE A 178 11.34 16.37 1.62
N ILE A 179 12.63 16.02 1.62
CA ILE A 179 13.72 17.00 1.74
C ILE A 179 13.72 17.93 0.53
N PHE A 180 13.75 17.38 -0.70
CA PHE A 180 13.90 18.19 -1.90
C PHE A 180 12.61 18.94 -2.26
N SER A 181 11.42 18.34 -2.04
CA SER A 181 10.14 19.04 -2.19
C SER A 181 10.01 20.17 -1.16
N GLY A 182 10.45 19.95 0.09
CA GLY A 182 10.52 21.00 1.10
C GLY A 182 11.42 22.17 0.69
N VAL A 183 12.60 21.87 0.16
CA VAL A 183 13.52 22.90 -0.38
C VAL A 183 12.93 23.63 -1.59
N GLY A 184 12.28 22.91 -2.51
CA GLY A 184 11.56 23.50 -3.65
C GLY A 184 10.43 24.44 -3.23
N SER A 185 9.67 24.05 -2.20
CA SER A 185 8.62 24.87 -1.60
C SER A 185 9.18 26.16 -0.97
N LEU A 186 10.30 26.09 -0.25
CA LEU A 186 10.94 27.28 0.34
C LEU A 186 11.40 28.29 -0.73
N LEU A 187 11.92 27.78 -1.86
CA LEU A 187 12.40 28.61 -2.98
C LEU A 187 11.29 29.03 -3.96
N SER A 188 10.06 28.55 -3.77
CA SER A 188 8.92 28.82 -4.66
C SER A 188 8.68 30.31 -4.89
N THR A 189 8.81 31.14 -3.86
CA THR A 189 8.60 32.60 -3.91
C THR A 189 9.52 33.29 -4.92
N ARG A 190 10.72 32.75 -5.14
CA ARG A 190 11.68 33.26 -6.14
C ARG A 190 11.40 32.73 -7.53
N LEU A 191 10.75 31.56 -7.63
CA LEU A 191 10.48 30.85 -8.88
C LEU A 191 9.08 31.12 -9.45
N VAL A 192 8.24 31.92 -8.79
CA VAL A 192 6.88 32.26 -9.27
C VAL A 192 6.89 32.80 -10.70
N LYS A 193 7.87 33.63 -11.06
CA LYS A 193 8.00 34.21 -12.41
C LYS A 193 8.32 33.18 -13.49
N VAL A 194 8.91 32.05 -13.10
CA VAL A 194 9.31 30.96 -13.99
C VAL A 194 8.47 29.69 -13.78
N LEU A 195 7.31 29.82 -13.13
CA LEU A 195 6.44 28.69 -12.82
C LEU A 195 6.02 27.89 -14.07
N PRO A 196 5.71 28.51 -15.24
CA PRO A 196 5.44 27.74 -16.46
C PRO A 196 6.63 26.90 -16.90
N GLN A 197 7.86 27.42 -16.82
CA GLN A 197 9.07 26.67 -17.14
C GLN A 197 9.31 25.53 -16.13
N VAL A 198 9.01 25.75 -14.85
CA VAL A 198 9.10 24.72 -13.81
C VAL A 198 8.11 23.58 -14.07
N ILE A 199 6.86 23.90 -14.41
CA ILE A 199 5.84 22.89 -14.73
C ILE A 199 6.23 22.13 -16.00
N PHE A 200 6.72 22.83 -17.02
CA PHE A 200 7.22 22.20 -18.24
C PHE A 200 8.42 21.28 -17.95
N GLY A 201 9.39 21.76 -17.15
CA GLY A 201 10.54 20.97 -16.73
C GLY A 201 10.15 19.75 -15.91
N LEU A 202 9.18 19.89 -15.01
CA LEU A 202 8.61 18.79 -14.24
C LEU A 202 7.98 17.74 -15.16
N GLY A 203 7.14 18.16 -16.11
CA GLY A 203 6.52 17.26 -17.09
C GLY A 203 7.55 16.57 -17.98
N LEU A 204 8.57 17.32 -18.42
CA LEU A 204 9.67 16.78 -19.22
C LEU A 204 10.48 15.75 -18.44
N LEU A 205 10.87 16.04 -17.19
CA LEU A 205 11.58 15.07 -16.35
C LEU A 205 10.69 13.86 -16.06
N ALA A 206 9.42 14.05 -15.70
CA ALA A 206 8.51 12.93 -15.46
C ALA A 206 8.36 12.02 -16.69
N PHE A 207 8.43 12.57 -17.90
CA PHE A 207 8.42 11.80 -19.14
C PHE A 207 9.76 11.11 -19.44
N LEU A 208 10.89 11.78 -19.18
CA LEU A 208 12.22 11.26 -19.47
C LEU A 208 12.69 10.21 -18.46
N TYR A 209 12.28 10.29 -17.20
CA TYR A 209 12.73 9.37 -16.15
C TYR A 209 12.45 7.90 -16.46
N PRO A 210 11.23 7.50 -16.86
CA PRO A 210 10.94 6.11 -17.20
C PRO A 210 11.82 5.57 -18.33
N LEU A 211 12.26 6.43 -19.25
CA LEU A 211 13.16 6.06 -20.35
C LEU A 211 14.63 5.98 -19.89
N PHE A 212 15.04 6.86 -18.98
CA PHE A 212 16.41 6.95 -18.49
C PHE A 212 16.73 5.94 -17.37
N LEU A 213 15.79 5.68 -16.47
CA LEU A 213 15.99 4.86 -15.27
C LEU A 213 16.50 3.43 -15.56
N PRO A 214 16.03 2.71 -16.59
CA PRO A 214 16.56 1.37 -16.90
C PRO A 214 18.07 1.38 -17.15
N TYR A 215 18.56 2.30 -17.99
CA TYR A 215 19.99 2.44 -18.28
C TYR A 215 20.79 2.84 -17.04
N PHE A 216 20.23 3.74 -16.23
CA PHE A 216 20.84 4.16 -14.97
C PHE A 216 20.96 2.98 -13.98
N PHE A 217 19.92 2.14 -13.89
CA PHE A 217 19.93 0.96 -13.04
C PHE A 217 20.97 -0.05 -13.52
N GLU A 218 20.98 -0.41 -14.82
CA GLU A 218 21.97 -1.33 -15.39
C GLU A 218 23.42 -0.92 -15.08
N ALA A 219 23.72 0.38 -15.18
CA ALA A 219 25.07 0.89 -14.91
C ALA A 219 25.48 0.80 -13.43
N LEU A 220 24.54 0.90 -12.49
CA LEU A 220 24.82 1.00 -11.06
C LEU A 220 24.42 -0.24 -10.24
N LEU A 221 23.73 -1.21 -10.83
CA LEU A 221 23.25 -2.41 -10.12
C LEU A 221 24.40 -3.20 -9.47
N GLY A 222 25.58 -3.23 -10.10
CA GLY A 222 26.76 -3.93 -9.57
C GLY A 222 27.54 -3.16 -8.49
N GLN A 223 27.11 -1.97 -8.11
CA GLN A 223 27.82 -1.10 -7.17
C GLN A 223 27.41 -1.36 -5.71
N PRO A 224 28.26 -0.99 -4.72
CA PRO A 224 27.90 -1.15 -3.31
C PRO A 224 26.63 -0.37 -2.95
N LEU A 225 25.88 -0.90 -1.98
CA LEU A 225 24.59 -0.35 -1.54
C LEU A 225 24.64 1.16 -1.26
N LEU A 226 25.69 1.64 -0.58
CA LEU A 226 25.82 3.06 -0.26
C LEU A 226 25.87 3.94 -1.51
N LEU A 227 26.58 3.50 -2.56
CA LEU A 227 26.65 4.25 -3.81
C LEU A 227 25.29 4.25 -4.52
N ARG A 228 24.59 3.11 -4.54
CA ARG A 228 23.24 3.01 -5.10
C ARG A 228 22.26 3.94 -4.37
N LEU A 229 22.34 4.03 -3.04
CA LEU A 229 21.52 4.93 -2.23
C LEU A 229 21.80 6.41 -2.57
N LEU A 230 23.06 6.81 -2.58
CA LEU A 230 23.44 8.20 -2.91
C LEU A 230 23.04 8.57 -4.34
N ALA A 231 23.22 7.63 -5.28
CA ALA A 231 22.86 7.84 -6.66
C ALA A 231 21.34 7.90 -6.85
N ALA A 232 20.56 7.10 -6.12
CA ALA A 232 19.11 7.20 -6.07
C ALA A 232 18.65 8.58 -5.56
N MET A 233 19.23 9.07 -4.46
CA MET A 233 18.96 10.42 -3.97
C MET A 233 19.28 11.49 -5.02
N GLY A 234 20.46 11.39 -5.64
CA GLY A 234 20.93 12.34 -6.65
C GLY A 234 20.04 12.37 -7.89
N VAL A 235 19.62 11.20 -8.38
CA VAL A 235 18.70 11.10 -9.50
C VAL A 235 17.32 11.60 -9.11
N LEU A 236 16.80 11.34 -7.91
CA LEU A 236 15.46 11.80 -7.52
C LEU A 236 15.40 13.31 -7.22
N ALA A 237 16.47 13.87 -6.66
CA ALA A 237 16.55 15.26 -6.20
C ALA A 237 15.97 16.32 -7.15
N PRO A 238 16.36 16.40 -8.44
CA PRO A 238 15.87 17.46 -9.32
C PRO A 238 14.37 17.36 -9.59
N LEU A 239 13.85 16.14 -9.79
CA LEU A 239 12.42 15.91 -9.98
C LEU A 239 11.63 16.30 -8.72
N CYS A 240 12.06 15.81 -7.56
CA CYS A 240 11.43 16.10 -6.27
C CYS A 240 11.46 17.59 -5.91
N PHE A 241 12.56 18.28 -6.26
CA PHE A 241 12.67 19.73 -6.09
C PHE A 241 11.62 20.47 -6.91
N LEU A 242 11.48 20.16 -8.21
CA LEU A 242 10.49 20.80 -9.07
C LEU A 242 9.06 20.48 -8.64
N MET A 243 8.79 19.28 -8.10
CA MET A 243 7.49 18.90 -7.55
C MET A 243 7.07 19.77 -6.35
N GLY A 244 8.01 20.29 -5.57
CA GLY A 244 7.73 21.11 -4.38
C GLY A 244 7.38 22.58 -4.68
N VAL A 245 7.78 23.10 -5.84
CA VAL A 245 7.63 24.51 -6.21
C VAL A 245 6.16 24.98 -6.38
N PRO A 246 5.23 24.20 -6.95
CA PRO A 246 3.85 24.65 -7.18
C PRO A 246 3.03 24.84 -5.89
N PHE A 247 3.37 24.15 -4.79
CA PHE A 247 2.59 24.14 -3.54
C PHE A 247 2.30 25.53 -2.95
N PRO A 248 3.24 26.49 -2.91
CA PRO A 248 3.01 27.81 -2.29
C PRO A 248 2.50 28.87 -3.27
N SER A 249 2.33 28.54 -4.55
CA SER A 249 2.12 29.54 -5.60
C SER A 249 0.72 30.20 -5.63
N ARG A 250 -0.25 29.65 -4.89
CA ARG A 250 -1.64 30.18 -4.79
C ARG A 250 -2.10 30.48 -3.35
N ILE A 251 -1.19 30.51 -2.38
CA ILE A 251 -1.45 30.91 -0.99
C ILE A 251 -1.23 32.42 -0.83
#